data_AF-A0A4V1M444-F1
#
_entry.id   AF-A0A4V1M444-F1
#
_cell.length_a   1.000
_cell.length_b   1.000
_cell.length_c   1.000
_cell.angle_alpha   90.00
_cell.angle_beta   90.00
_cell.angle_gamma   90.00
#
_symmetry.space_group_name_H-M   'P 1'
#
loop_
_entity.id
_entity.type
_entity.pdbx_description
1 polymer ?
#
loop_
_entity_poly.entity_id
_entity_poly.type
_entity_poly.pdbx_seq_one_letter_code
_entity_poly.pdbx_strand_id
1 'polypeptide(L)'
;MPDAKSWYGKSFFPRIWMMLCNLWLIVAVGALVMNFVVWLMIIIKNTRIFQDELGTYLGNDKALYGGSPESGYVDNTNIPKHLGGVVFAAVLAIAMMIFILIALAADVFIKTEVAVKFLSAFFTDGLYTTETDLLKIEFFFLIANAFLKLFIVVVTGSESYIGLETVGAPEIDTPLFCLYAVMILLGSIPITVIAEIFIISDKRRPAANKKYTGA
;
A
#
# COMPACT_ATOMS: atom_id res chain seq x y z
N MET A 1 8.21 53.08 -3.25
CA MET A 1 8.72 51.81 -2.69
C MET A 1 7.52 50.90 -2.56
N PRO A 2 7.47 49.73 -3.23
CA PRO A 2 6.36 48.82 -3.08
C PRO A 2 6.39 48.24 -1.67
N ASP A 3 5.29 48.43 -0.94
CA ASP A 3 5.09 47.93 0.41
C ASP A 3 5.38 46.43 0.47
N ALA A 4 6.31 46.07 1.35
CA ALA A 4 6.51 44.69 1.77
C ALA A 4 5.19 44.21 2.41
N LYS A 5 4.33 43.55 1.62
CA LYS A 5 3.14 42.86 2.13
C LYS A 5 3.59 42.04 3.33
N SER A 6 3.11 42.40 4.51
CA SER A 6 3.54 41.78 5.76
C SER A 6 3.35 40.27 5.64
N TRP A 7 4.44 39.55 5.80
CA TRP A 7 4.49 38.09 5.70
C TRP A 7 3.49 37.40 6.66
N TYR A 8 3.13 38.09 7.74
CA TYR A 8 2.29 37.65 8.85
C TYR A 8 0.85 38.19 8.79
N GLY A 9 0.08 37.81 7.77
CA GLY A 9 -1.37 38.09 7.69
C GLY A 9 -2.25 36.97 8.28
N LYS A 10 -3.56 37.21 8.44
CA LYS A 10 -4.56 36.19 8.87
C LYS A 10 -4.59 34.92 7.98
N SER A 11 -4.03 34.99 6.78
CA SER A 11 -3.91 33.87 5.84
C SER A 11 -2.57 33.12 5.92
N PHE A 12 -1.61 33.57 6.72
CA PHE A 12 -0.27 32.98 6.82
C PHE A 12 -0.30 31.58 7.42
N PHE A 13 -0.90 31.43 8.60
CA PHE A 13 -0.97 30.14 9.30
C PHE A 13 -1.77 29.08 8.52
N PRO A 14 -2.97 29.38 7.96
CA PRO A 14 -3.68 28.44 7.09
C PRO A 14 -2.85 28.01 5.86
N ARG A 15 -2.10 28.92 5.23
CA ARG A 15 -1.25 28.58 4.08
C ARG A 15 -0.10 27.65 4.47
N ILE A 16 0.57 27.91 5.59
CA ILE A 16 1.62 27.02 6.10
C ILE A 16 1.04 25.65 6.43
N TRP A 17 -0.10 25.60 7.11
CA TRP A 17 -0.76 24.35 7.45
C TRP A 17 -1.09 23.53 6.19
N MET A 18 -1.68 24.15 5.16
CA MET A 18 -1.94 23.49 3.89
C MET A 18 -0.67 23.03 3.16
N MET A 19 0.43 23.78 3.29
CA MET A 19 1.74 23.36 2.77
C MET A 19 2.25 22.11 3.49
N LEU A 20 2.11 22.05 4.82
CA LEU A 20 2.47 20.88 5.62
C LEU A 20 1.60 19.67 5.27
N CYS A 21 0.29 19.83 5.12
CA CYS A 21 -0.59 18.75 4.67
C CYS A 21 -0.18 18.23 3.29
N ASN A 22 0.19 19.11 2.36
CA ASN A 22 0.66 18.70 1.04
C ASN A 22 2.03 18.00 1.07
N LEU A 23 2.96 18.47 1.91
CA LEU A 23 4.25 17.83 2.11
C LEU A 23 4.09 16.45 2.76
N TRP A 24 3.16 16.32 3.71
CA TRP A 24 2.86 15.06 4.36
C TRP A 24 2.41 13.97 3.38
N LEU A 25 1.64 14.33 2.35
CA LEU A 25 1.24 13.37 1.33
C LEU A 25 2.44 12.74 0.59
N ILE A 26 3.56 13.46 0.46
CA ILE A 26 4.79 12.89 -0.10
C ILE A 26 5.35 11.81 0.82
N VAL A 27 5.30 12.04 2.13
CA VAL A 27 5.72 11.05 3.15
C VAL A 27 4.78 9.84 3.14
N ALA A 28 3.47 10.05 3.06
CA ALA A 28 2.48 8.98 2.99
C ALA A 28 2.66 8.10 1.74
N VAL A 29 2.91 8.72 0.58
CA VAL A 29 3.27 8.02 -0.66
C VAL A 29 4.56 7.23 -0.47
N GLY A 30 5.58 7.83 0.16
CA GLY A 30 6.84 7.14 0.49
C GLY A 30 6.62 5.87 1.33
N ALA A 31 5.74 5.93 2.33
CA ALA A 31 5.40 4.78 3.17
C ALA A 31 4.79 3.62 2.38
N LEU A 32 3.93 3.91 1.40
CA LEU A 32 3.35 2.91 0.51
C LEU A 32 4.38 2.36 -0.49
N VAL A 33 5.25 3.20 -1.04
CA VAL A 33 6.36 2.76 -1.91
C VAL A 33 7.29 1.80 -1.18
N MET A 34 7.60 2.06 0.10
CA MET A 34 8.38 1.12 0.92
C MET A 34 7.69 -0.25 1.03
N ASN A 35 6.38 -0.28 1.28
CA ASN A 35 5.62 -1.53 1.32
C ASN A 35 5.61 -2.24 -0.04
N PHE A 36 5.55 -1.51 -1.15
CA PHE A 36 5.65 -2.10 -2.49
C PHE A 36 7.00 -2.81 -2.69
N VAL A 37 8.10 -2.17 -2.27
CA VAL A 37 9.45 -2.75 -2.33
C VAL A 37 9.56 -4.00 -1.45
N VAL A 38 8.95 -3.99 -0.26
CA VAL A 38 8.88 -5.17 0.61
C VAL A 38 8.26 -6.37 -0.13
N TRP A 39 7.14 -6.18 -0.82
CA TRP A 39 6.50 -7.27 -1.56
C TRP A 39 7.34 -7.77 -2.73
N LEU A 40 8.12 -6.90 -3.40
CA LEU A 40 9.12 -7.35 -4.38
C LEU A 40 10.21 -8.21 -3.72
N MET A 41 10.70 -7.81 -2.55
CA MET A 41 11.70 -8.57 -1.80
C MET A 41 11.15 -9.94 -1.37
N ILE A 42 9.90 -10.00 -0.90
CA ILE A 42 9.22 -11.25 -0.52
C ILE A 42 9.13 -12.19 -1.72
N ILE A 43 8.73 -11.70 -2.90
CA ILE A 43 8.67 -12.52 -4.13
C ILE A 43 10.05 -13.09 -4.45
N ILE A 44 11.09 -12.26 -4.44
CA ILE A 44 12.47 -12.69 -4.73
C ILE A 44 12.93 -13.75 -3.71
N LYS A 45 12.68 -13.50 -2.42
CA LYS A 45 13.04 -14.43 -1.33
C LYS A 45 12.31 -15.77 -1.48
N ASN A 46 10.99 -15.74 -1.68
CA ASN A 46 10.17 -16.95 -1.84
C ASN A 46 10.56 -17.74 -3.10
N THR A 47 10.90 -17.05 -4.19
CA THR A 47 11.37 -17.71 -5.42
C THR A 47 12.72 -18.40 -5.21
N ARG A 48 13.64 -17.75 -4.47
CA ARG A 48 14.94 -18.36 -4.13
C ARG A 48 14.78 -19.56 -3.22
N ILE A 49 13.99 -19.46 -2.15
CA ILE A 49 13.70 -20.58 -1.24
C ILE A 49 13.08 -21.74 -2.01
N PHE A 50 12.11 -21.47 -2.90
CA PHE A 50 11.53 -22.50 -3.74
C PHE A 50 12.57 -23.21 -4.60
N GLN A 51 13.47 -22.45 -5.25
CA GLN A 51 14.53 -23.00 -6.08
C GLN A 51 15.56 -23.81 -5.26
N ASP A 52 15.93 -23.32 -4.08
CA ASP A 52 16.97 -23.91 -3.24
C ASP A 52 16.49 -25.16 -2.49
N GLU A 53 15.24 -25.18 -2.02
CA GLU A 53 14.69 -26.29 -1.22
C GLU A 53 13.99 -27.37 -2.07
N LEU A 54 13.28 -26.98 -3.14
CA LEU A 54 12.45 -27.90 -3.92
C LEU A 54 13.05 -28.22 -5.31
N GLY A 55 14.06 -27.48 -5.74
CA GLY A 55 14.61 -27.56 -7.10
C GLY A 55 13.59 -27.13 -8.17
N THR A 56 13.96 -27.27 -9.45
CA THR A 56 13.05 -26.99 -10.58
C THR A 56 11.95 -28.04 -10.78
N TYR A 57 11.90 -29.10 -9.95
CA TYR A 57 10.99 -30.23 -10.12
C TYR A 57 10.31 -30.61 -8.79
N LEU A 58 8.98 -30.65 -8.81
CA LEU A 58 8.06 -30.99 -7.70
C LEU A 58 8.13 -32.45 -7.20
N GLY A 59 9.31 -33.08 -7.23
CA GLY A 59 9.55 -34.43 -6.71
C GLY A 59 10.87 -34.59 -5.95
N ASN A 60 11.63 -33.49 -5.81
CA ASN A 60 12.89 -33.47 -5.05
C ASN A 60 12.66 -33.33 -3.54
N ASP A 61 11.45 -32.95 -3.12
CA ASP A 61 10.98 -32.99 -1.74
C ASP A 61 11.09 -34.40 -1.13
N LYS A 62 10.94 -35.45 -1.94
CA LYS A 62 11.19 -36.83 -1.51
C LYS A 62 12.66 -37.11 -1.17
N ALA A 63 13.60 -36.44 -1.83
CA ALA A 63 15.03 -36.56 -1.52
C ALA A 63 15.41 -35.80 -0.24
N LEU A 64 14.76 -34.67 0.07
CA LEU A 64 14.98 -33.92 1.31
C LEU A 64 14.27 -34.53 2.52
N TYR A 65 13.02 -34.97 2.36
CA TYR A 65 12.15 -35.33 3.49
C TYR A 65 11.78 -36.83 3.52
N GLY A 66 11.81 -37.54 2.39
CA GLY A 66 11.36 -38.93 2.29
C GLY A 66 12.33 -39.99 2.84
N GLY A 67 13.51 -39.59 3.33
CA GLY A 67 14.53 -40.51 3.83
C GLY A 67 14.41 -40.89 5.31
N SER A 68 13.62 -40.17 6.11
CA SER A 68 13.49 -40.41 7.54
C SER A 68 12.13 -41.03 7.90
N PRO A 69 12.10 -42.18 8.60
CA PRO A 69 10.86 -42.78 9.12
C PRO A 69 10.05 -41.86 10.05
N GLU A 70 10.69 -40.83 10.61
CA GLU A 70 10.06 -39.88 11.54
C GLU A 70 9.50 -38.62 10.85
N SER A 71 9.76 -38.44 9.55
CA SER A 71 9.43 -37.21 8.81
C SER A 71 7.94 -36.99 8.52
N GLY A 72 7.09 -38.00 8.74
CA GLY A 72 5.67 -37.96 8.38
C GLY A 72 5.43 -37.70 6.89
N TYR A 73 6.44 -37.90 6.04
CA TYR A 73 6.38 -37.60 4.61
C TYR A 73 5.45 -38.59 3.90
N VAL A 74 4.46 -38.06 3.18
CA VAL A 74 3.50 -38.85 2.38
C VAL A 74 3.56 -38.36 0.94
N ASP A 75 4.13 -39.19 0.06
CA ASP A 75 4.43 -38.87 -1.34
C ASP A 75 3.25 -38.20 -2.09
N ASN A 76 2.04 -38.75 -1.93
CA ASN A 76 0.86 -38.32 -2.70
C ASN A 76 0.16 -37.06 -2.16
N THR A 77 0.49 -36.59 -0.95
CA THR A 77 -0.13 -35.39 -0.37
C THR A 77 0.85 -34.22 -0.25
N ASN A 78 2.16 -34.48 -0.29
CA ASN A 78 3.18 -33.45 -0.15
C ASN A 78 3.43 -32.66 -1.44
N ILE A 79 3.36 -33.28 -2.61
CA ILE A 79 3.53 -32.56 -3.87
C ILE A 79 2.42 -31.49 -4.07
N PRO A 80 1.12 -31.79 -3.86
CA PRO A 80 0.07 -30.77 -3.94
C PRO A 80 0.16 -29.68 -2.86
N LYS A 81 0.59 -29.99 -1.63
CA LYS A 81 0.65 -28.99 -0.55
C LYS A 81 1.76 -27.97 -0.80
N HIS A 82 2.93 -28.41 -1.30
CA HIS A 82 4.05 -27.53 -1.61
C HIS A 82 3.74 -26.66 -2.84
N LEU A 83 3.10 -27.24 -3.87
CA LEU A 83 2.64 -26.47 -5.04
C LEU A 83 1.54 -25.46 -4.67
N GLY A 84 0.55 -25.88 -3.88
CA GLY A 84 -0.55 -25.02 -3.45
C GLY A 84 -0.08 -23.82 -2.62
N GLY A 85 0.87 -24.03 -1.71
CA GLY A 85 1.49 -22.95 -0.94
C GLY A 85 2.23 -21.94 -1.81
N VAL A 86 2.97 -22.40 -2.82
CA VAL A 86 3.73 -21.54 -3.75
C VAL A 86 2.80 -20.71 -4.63
N VAL A 87 1.77 -21.33 -5.20
CA VAL A 87 0.77 -20.61 -6.01
C VAL A 87 0.03 -19.58 -5.14
N PHE A 88 -0.38 -19.95 -3.93
CA PHE A 88 -1.02 -19.04 -3.00
C PHE A 88 -0.12 -17.85 -2.66
N ALA A 89 1.15 -18.09 -2.31
CA ALA A 89 2.11 -17.04 -1.97
C ALA A 89 2.35 -16.08 -3.14
N ALA A 90 2.48 -16.61 -4.37
CA ALA A 90 2.68 -15.79 -5.56
C ALA A 90 1.45 -14.92 -5.87
N VAL A 91 0.25 -15.50 -5.81
CA VAL A 91 -1.01 -14.76 -6.04
C VAL A 91 -1.22 -13.70 -4.97
N LEU A 92 -0.95 -14.04 -3.69
CA LEU A 92 -1.04 -13.09 -2.58
C LEU A 92 -0.08 -11.92 -2.81
N ALA A 93 1.18 -12.18 -3.15
CA ALA A 93 2.15 -11.12 -3.36
C ALA A 93 1.77 -10.16 -4.50
N ILE A 94 1.28 -10.69 -5.62
CA ILE A 94 0.78 -9.87 -6.74
C ILE A 94 -0.46 -9.06 -6.29
N ALA A 95 -1.40 -9.69 -5.59
CA ALA A 95 -2.59 -9.00 -5.08
C ALA A 95 -2.23 -7.85 -4.14
N MET A 96 -1.25 -8.07 -3.25
CA MET A 96 -0.77 -7.05 -2.32
C MET A 96 -0.10 -5.88 -3.03
N MET A 97 0.71 -6.15 -4.06
CA MET A 97 1.26 -5.09 -4.92
C MET A 97 0.16 -4.27 -5.60
N ILE A 98 -0.89 -4.92 -6.12
CA ILE A 98 -2.04 -4.23 -6.72
C ILE A 98 -2.77 -3.37 -5.69
N PHE A 99 -3.03 -3.90 -4.48
CA PHE A 99 -3.67 -3.14 -3.41
C PHE A 99 -2.84 -1.92 -2.98
N ILE A 100 -1.52 -2.02 -2.94
CA ILE A 100 -0.63 -0.89 -2.66
C ILE A 100 -0.72 0.16 -3.78
N LEU A 101 -0.77 -0.25 -5.04
CA LEU A 101 -0.94 0.67 -6.16
C LEU A 101 -2.30 1.38 -6.13
N ILE A 102 -3.37 0.67 -5.76
CA ILE A 102 -4.69 1.27 -5.55
C ILE A 102 -4.65 2.28 -4.41
N ALA A 103 -4.02 1.94 -3.28
CA ALA A 103 -3.88 2.84 -2.13
C ALA A 103 -3.04 4.08 -2.47
N LEU A 104 -1.97 3.91 -3.25
CA LEU A 104 -1.15 5.01 -3.78
C LEU A 104 -1.97 5.94 -4.66
N ALA A 105 -2.70 5.37 -5.63
CA ALA A 105 -3.58 6.14 -6.51
C ALA A 105 -4.64 6.89 -5.69
N ALA A 106 -5.19 6.28 -4.65
CA ALA A 106 -6.16 6.89 -3.75
C ALA A 106 -5.57 7.98 -2.83
N ASP A 107 -4.25 8.07 -2.64
CA ASP A 107 -3.63 9.23 -1.95
C ASP A 107 -3.37 10.41 -2.90
N VAL A 108 -3.31 10.14 -4.22
CA VAL A 108 -2.96 11.13 -5.23
C VAL A 108 -4.09 11.46 -6.23
N PHE A 109 -5.26 10.81 -6.14
CA PHE A 109 -6.36 10.98 -7.10
C PHE A 109 -6.88 12.43 -7.16
N ILE A 110 -6.82 13.14 -6.04
CA ILE A 110 -7.21 14.55 -5.94
C ILE A 110 -6.25 15.46 -6.72
N LYS A 111 -5.04 14.97 -7.08
CA LYS A 111 -3.95 15.79 -7.66
C LYS A 111 -3.60 15.43 -9.09
N THR A 112 -3.95 14.24 -9.58
CA THR A 112 -3.50 13.78 -10.90
C THR A 112 -4.61 13.07 -11.67
N GLU A 113 -4.82 13.47 -12.92
CA GLU A 113 -5.78 12.82 -13.84
C GLU A 113 -5.43 11.34 -14.09
N VAL A 114 -4.15 10.99 -13.99
CA VAL A 114 -3.66 9.61 -14.14
C VAL A 114 -4.20 8.71 -13.03
N ALA A 115 -4.19 9.17 -11.79
CA ALA A 115 -4.71 8.40 -10.65
C ALA A 115 -6.23 8.24 -10.73
N VAL A 116 -6.96 9.27 -11.20
CA VAL A 116 -8.40 9.15 -11.47
C VAL A 116 -8.67 8.10 -12.53
N LYS A 117 -7.98 8.14 -13.68
CA LYS A 117 -8.13 7.15 -14.76
C LYS A 117 -7.77 5.72 -14.30
N PHE A 118 -6.74 5.58 -13.46
CA PHE A 118 -6.37 4.29 -12.90
C PHE A 118 -7.45 3.73 -11.97
N LEU A 119 -8.01 4.56 -11.08
CA LEU A 119 -9.11 4.15 -10.20
C LEU A 119 -10.40 3.85 -10.99
N SER A 120 -10.69 4.60 -12.05
CA SER A 120 -11.82 4.33 -12.97
C SER A 120 -11.73 2.95 -13.62
N ALA A 121 -10.51 2.48 -13.95
CA ALA A 121 -10.30 1.14 -14.50
C ALA A 121 -10.70 0.00 -13.53
N PHE A 122 -10.84 0.29 -12.23
CA PHE A 122 -11.36 -0.65 -11.23
C PHE A 122 -12.87 -0.46 -10.96
N PHE A 123 -13.63 -0.05 -11.99
CA PHE A 123 -15.10 0.13 -11.96
C PHE A 123 -15.61 1.17 -10.96
N THR A 124 -14.79 2.14 -10.57
CA THR A 124 -15.27 3.25 -9.72
C THR A 124 -16.20 4.21 -10.46
N ASP A 125 -16.31 4.14 -11.80
CA ASP A 125 -17.18 4.99 -12.61
C ASP A 125 -18.67 4.87 -12.25
N GLY A 126 -19.11 3.72 -11.72
CA GLY A 126 -20.48 3.54 -11.24
C GLY A 126 -20.83 4.32 -9.96
N LEU A 127 -19.83 4.92 -9.31
CA LEU A 127 -20.02 5.73 -8.09
C LEU A 127 -20.23 7.22 -8.40
N TYR A 128 -20.03 7.69 -9.64
CA TYR A 128 -20.02 9.12 -9.93
C TYR A 128 -20.99 9.50 -11.07
N THR A 129 -22.11 10.11 -10.73
CA THR A 129 -23.05 10.68 -11.71
C THR A 129 -22.88 12.18 -11.95
N THR A 130 -22.32 12.93 -10.98
CA THR A 130 -22.03 14.37 -11.10
C THR A 130 -20.78 14.79 -10.31
N GLU A 131 -20.13 15.91 -10.66
CA GLU A 131 -19.01 16.50 -9.90
C GLU A 131 -19.36 16.78 -8.42
N THR A 132 -20.62 17.08 -8.14
CA THR A 132 -21.12 17.27 -6.76
C THR A 132 -21.21 15.98 -5.95
N ASP A 133 -21.37 14.82 -6.60
CA ASP A 133 -21.35 13.51 -5.93
C ASP A 133 -19.92 13.06 -5.64
N LEU A 134 -18.98 13.33 -6.56
CA LEU A 134 -17.54 13.08 -6.37
C LEU A 134 -17.05 13.61 -5.02
N LEU A 135 -17.32 14.88 -4.70
CA LEU A 135 -16.92 15.51 -3.44
C LEU A 135 -17.52 14.86 -2.18
N LYS A 136 -18.73 14.28 -2.24
CA LYS A 136 -19.35 13.61 -1.09
C LYS A 136 -18.78 12.21 -0.89
N ILE A 137 -18.47 11.53 -1.99
CA ILE A 137 -17.95 10.17 -1.98
C ILE A 137 -16.44 10.17 -1.68
N GLU A 138 -15.73 11.27 -1.90
CA GLU A 138 -14.32 11.45 -1.50
C GLU A 138 -14.04 11.10 -0.03
N PHE A 139 -14.93 11.45 0.90
CA PHE A 139 -14.76 11.08 2.32
C PHE A 139 -14.95 9.58 2.55
N PHE A 140 -15.84 8.94 1.79
CA PHE A 140 -16.01 7.48 1.85
C PHE A 140 -14.77 6.78 1.29
N PHE A 141 -14.24 7.26 0.16
CA PHE A 141 -13.00 6.76 -0.44
C PHE A 141 -11.80 6.94 0.49
N LEU A 142 -11.70 8.08 1.17
CA LEU A 142 -10.66 8.34 2.16
C LEU A 142 -10.64 7.27 3.25
N ILE A 143 -11.80 7.00 3.84
CA ILE A 143 -11.92 6.02 4.91
C ILE A 143 -11.70 4.59 4.38
N ALA A 144 -12.25 4.25 3.21
CA ALA A 144 -12.01 2.96 2.57
C ALA A 144 -10.51 2.73 2.28
N ASN A 145 -9.81 3.77 1.81
CA ASN A 145 -8.37 3.73 1.59
C ASN A 145 -7.60 3.54 2.91
N ALA A 146 -8.02 4.20 3.99
CA ALA A 146 -7.43 3.96 5.32
C ALA A 146 -7.57 2.50 5.78
N PHE A 147 -8.74 1.88 5.55
CA PHE A 147 -8.94 0.45 5.83
C PHE A 147 -8.10 -0.46 4.92
N LEU A 148 -7.98 -0.12 3.64
CA LEU A 148 -7.09 -0.85 2.71
C LEU A 148 -5.63 -0.81 3.19
N LYS A 149 -5.16 0.35 3.67
CA LYS A 149 -3.81 0.47 4.25
C LYS A 149 -3.66 -0.31 5.54
N LEU A 150 -4.68 -0.35 6.40
CA LEU A 150 -4.66 -1.22 7.59
C LEU A 150 -4.58 -2.70 7.20
N PHE A 151 -5.29 -3.12 6.16
CA PHE A 151 -5.17 -4.47 5.63
C PHE A 151 -3.73 -4.74 5.12
N ILE A 152 -3.13 -3.81 4.38
CA ILE A 152 -1.73 -3.90 3.94
C ILE A 152 -0.77 -4.02 5.12
N VAL A 153 -0.96 -3.21 6.17
CA VAL A 153 -0.20 -3.28 7.43
C VAL A 153 -0.28 -4.68 8.04
N VAL A 154 -1.47 -5.26 8.14
CA VAL A 154 -1.67 -6.58 8.76
C VAL A 154 -0.98 -7.68 7.95
N VAL A 155 -1.20 -7.74 6.63
CA VAL A 155 -0.64 -8.81 5.79
C VAL A 155 0.88 -8.66 5.64
N THR A 156 1.38 -7.44 5.43
CA THR A 156 2.84 -7.21 5.38
C THR A 156 3.48 -7.43 6.76
N GLY A 157 2.73 -7.13 7.82
CA GLY A 157 3.15 -7.35 9.20
C GLY A 157 3.32 -8.83 9.53
N SER A 158 2.42 -9.70 9.04
CA SER A 158 2.58 -11.15 9.25
C SER A 158 3.85 -11.70 8.62
N GLU A 159 4.30 -11.16 7.49
CA GLU A 159 5.56 -11.55 6.84
C GLU A 159 6.81 -11.15 7.66
N SER A 160 6.67 -10.22 8.61
CA SER A 160 7.76 -9.87 9.55
C SER A 160 8.06 -10.99 10.56
N TYR A 161 7.10 -11.91 10.76
CA TYR A 161 7.23 -13.04 11.68
C TYR A 161 7.36 -14.38 10.96
N ILE A 162 7.12 -14.40 9.64
CA ILE A 162 7.29 -15.59 8.78
C ILE A 162 8.68 -15.50 8.14
N GLY A 163 9.70 -15.61 9.00
CA GLY A 163 11.10 -15.63 8.60
C GLY A 163 11.72 -16.98 8.90
N LEU A 164 11.44 -18.01 8.09
CA LEU A 164 12.31 -19.18 8.03
C LEU A 164 13.64 -18.69 7.43
N GLU A 165 14.60 -18.36 8.30
CA GLU A 165 15.99 -18.21 7.90
C GLU A 165 16.52 -19.59 7.53
N THR A 166 16.69 -19.84 6.23
CA THR A 166 17.59 -20.90 5.82
C THR A 166 19.02 -20.43 6.08
N VAL A 167 19.80 -21.30 6.70
CA VAL A 167 21.21 -21.06 7.03
C VAL A 167 21.96 -20.73 5.73
N GLY A 168 22.35 -19.47 5.54
CA GLY A 168 23.20 -19.02 4.42
C GLY A 168 22.61 -18.00 3.43
N ALA A 169 21.42 -17.45 3.65
CA ALA A 169 20.85 -16.39 2.79
C ALA A 169 21.44 -14.97 3.10
N PRO A 170 21.46 -14.03 2.12
CA PRO A 170 22.32 -12.83 2.16
C PRO A 170 21.85 -11.77 3.16
N GLU A 171 22.77 -10.86 3.51
CA GLU A 171 22.78 -9.71 4.45
C GLU A 171 21.51 -8.83 4.58
N ILE A 172 20.48 -9.02 3.75
CA ILE A 172 19.26 -8.20 3.73
C ILE A 172 18.15 -8.87 4.55
N ASP A 173 17.98 -8.38 5.77
CA ASP A 173 16.93 -8.77 6.71
C ASP A 173 15.54 -8.30 6.24
N THR A 174 14.94 -9.09 5.35
CA THR A 174 13.60 -8.85 4.80
C THR A 174 12.54 -8.76 5.91
N PRO A 175 12.50 -9.64 6.92
CA PRO A 175 11.59 -9.50 8.06
C PRO A 175 11.71 -8.15 8.80
N LEU A 176 12.92 -7.67 9.07
CA LEU A 176 13.13 -6.38 9.72
C LEU A 176 12.66 -5.21 8.83
N PHE A 177 12.89 -5.31 7.51
CA PHE A 177 12.42 -4.31 6.56
C PHE A 177 10.89 -4.28 6.47
N CYS A 178 10.21 -5.44 6.52
CA CYS A 178 8.76 -5.54 6.64
C CYS A 178 8.26 -4.80 7.89
N LEU A 179 8.90 -5.03 9.05
CA LEU A 179 8.51 -4.41 10.30
C LEU A 179 8.61 -2.88 10.22
N TYR A 180 9.71 -2.35 9.68
CA TYR A 180 9.86 -0.90 9.52
C TYR A 180 8.82 -0.31 8.55
N ALA A 181 8.60 -0.95 7.40
CA ALA A 181 7.63 -0.47 6.41
C ALA A 181 6.20 -0.45 6.99
N VAL A 182 5.85 -1.45 7.80
CA VAL A 182 4.53 -1.54 8.44
C VAL A 182 4.36 -0.51 9.55
N MET A 183 5.37 -0.31 10.39
CA MET A 183 5.32 0.70 11.46
C MET A 183 5.20 2.12 10.89
N ILE A 184 5.94 2.42 9.83
CA ILE A 184 5.86 3.71 9.12
C ILE A 184 4.48 3.88 8.49
N LEU A 185 3.98 2.87 7.78
CA LEU A 185 2.65 2.94 7.16
C LEU A 185 1.55 3.10 8.22
N LEU A 186 1.55 2.29 9.26
CA LEU A 186 0.57 2.33 10.35
C LEU A 186 0.53 3.71 11.03
N GLY A 187 1.69 4.26 11.38
CA GLY A 187 1.79 5.61 11.96
C GLY A 187 1.34 6.70 10.99
N SER A 188 1.51 6.48 9.68
CA SER A 188 1.14 7.47 8.66
C SER A 188 -0.36 7.57 8.41
N ILE A 189 -1.13 6.49 8.61
CA ILE A 189 -2.58 6.43 8.31
C ILE A 189 -3.37 7.56 8.98
N PRO A 190 -3.34 7.75 10.32
CA PRO A 190 -4.15 8.77 10.97
C PRO A 190 -3.80 10.19 10.51
N ILE A 191 -2.52 10.47 10.29
CA ILE A 191 -2.06 11.80 9.87
C ILE A 191 -2.45 12.06 8.41
N THR A 192 -2.41 11.03 7.56
CA THR A 192 -2.84 11.12 6.15
C THR A 192 -4.34 11.40 6.06
N VAL A 193 -5.15 10.71 6.86
CA VAL A 193 -6.60 10.98 6.95
C VAL A 193 -6.87 12.43 7.33
N ILE A 194 -6.20 12.93 8.37
CA ILE A 194 -6.35 14.33 8.79
C ILE A 194 -5.94 15.29 7.67
N ALA A 195 -4.78 15.07 7.05
CA ALA A 195 -4.26 15.92 5.99
C ALA A 195 -5.20 15.97 4.78
N GLU A 196 -5.74 14.84 4.35
CA GLU A 196 -6.67 14.77 3.21
C GLU A 196 -8.02 15.42 3.52
N ILE A 197 -8.55 15.28 4.74
CA ILE A 197 -9.77 16.01 5.16
C ILE A 197 -9.59 17.52 4.97
N PHE A 198 -8.45 18.06 5.40
CA PHE A 198 -8.16 19.49 5.24
C PHE A 198 -8.01 19.89 3.77
N ILE A 199 -7.34 19.08 2.95
CA ILE A 199 -7.17 19.32 1.51
C ILE A 199 -8.51 19.29 0.77
N ILE A 200 -9.35 18.29 1.03
CA ILE A 200 -10.71 18.20 0.48
C ILE A 200 -11.55 19.41 0.90
N SER A 201 -11.49 19.78 2.19
CA SER A 201 -12.24 20.91 2.73
C SER A 201 -11.81 22.25 2.13
N ASP A 202 -10.52 22.45 1.88
CA ASP A 202 -10.01 23.64 1.21
C ASP A 202 -10.49 23.72 -0.25
N LYS A 203 -10.48 22.60 -0.99
CA LYS A 203 -11.01 22.52 -2.36
C LYS A 203 -12.53 22.76 -2.46
N ARG A 204 -13.29 22.46 -1.40
CA ARG A 204 -14.74 22.76 -1.33
C ARG A 204 -15.04 24.27 -1.23
N ARG A 205 -14.18 25.06 -0.60
CA ARG A 205 -14.40 26.52 -0.39
C ARG A 205 -14.56 27.32 -1.70
N PRO A 206 -13.71 27.16 -2.73
CA PRO A 206 -13.88 27.86 -4.00
C PRO A 206 -15.09 27.36 -4.82
N ALA A 207 -15.45 26.07 -4.74
CA ALA A 207 -16.60 25.51 -5.44
C ALA A 207 -17.94 26.03 -4.88
N ALA A 208 -18.03 26.19 -3.55
CA ALA A 208 -19.20 26.80 -2.91
C ALA A 208 -19.36 28.28 -3.31
N ASN A 209 -18.27 29.05 -3.36
CA ASN A 209 -18.32 30.47 -3.72
C ASN A 209 -18.78 30.70 -5.18
N LYS A 210 -18.37 29.86 -6.14
CA LYS A 210 -18.88 29.94 -7.53
C LYS A 210 -20.40 29.77 -7.62
N LYS A 211 -20.99 28.92 -6.75
CA LYS A 211 -22.43 28.65 -6.74
C LYS A 211 -23.28 29.82 -6.22
N TYR A 212 -22.68 30.73 -5.44
CA TYR A 212 -23.35 31.93 -4.94
C TYR A 212 -23.12 33.17 -5.82
N THR A 213 -22.15 33.14 -6.74
CA THR A 213 -21.83 34.28 -7.60
C THR A 213 -22.41 34.21 -9.02
N GLY A 214 -23.08 33.12 -9.40
CA GLY A 214 -23.90 33.06 -10.62
C GLY A 214 -23.23 33.63 -11.89
N ALA A 215 -22.01 33.20 -12.18
CA ALA A 215 -21.30 33.52 -13.43
C ALA A 215 -21.01 32.25 -14.21
#